data_AF-A0A366VUU0-F1
#
_entry.id   AF-A0A366VUU0-F1
#
_cell.length_a   1.000
_cell.length_b   1.000
_cell.length_c   1.000
_cell.angle_alpha   90.00
_cell.angle_beta   90.00
_cell.angle_gamma   90.00
#
_symmetry.space_group_name_H-M   'P 1'
#
loop_
_entity.id
_entity.type
_entity.pdbx_description
1 polymer ?
#
loop_
_entity_poly.entity_id
_entity_poly.type
_entity_poly.pdbx_seq_one_letter_code
_entity_poly.pdbx_strand_id
1 'polypeptide(L)'
;MHKMTRRQVIAMIPSSTVLLCPAILNAQTNIATEWADIPTTAPIGEKNLIEVPAGPAEIDVTALLPGEVTVVARPTDDESYASTGMIQYIAVHHRTADQITFGETNDRDGAIQNPAYFVANLVCTHRGKAIGITGNPEAPFACTDRGDRHSTVFDATGLAISGASEGDYLSIPEYEISVTDGAVVIQLA
;
A
#
# COMPACT_ATOMS: atom_id res chain seq x y z
N MET A 1 -5.50 -57.73 31.69
CA MET A 1 -4.63 -57.18 30.63
C MET A 1 -5.07 -55.77 30.31
N HIS A 2 -4.08 -54.86 30.26
CA HIS A 2 -4.10 -53.49 29.73
C HIS A 2 -5.05 -52.45 30.34
N LYS A 3 -4.49 -51.71 31.31
CA LYS A 3 -4.78 -50.31 31.65
C LYS A 3 -4.61 -49.42 30.40
N MET A 4 -5.47 -48.41 30.25
CA MET A 4 -5.05 -47.08 29.79
C MET A 4 -5.84 -46.02 30.55
N THR A 5 -5.10 -45.13 31.22
CA THR A 5 -5.62 -44.02 32.02
C THR A 5 -6.02 -42.86 31.11
N ARG A 6 -7.16 -42.22 31.41
CA ARG A 6 -7.56 -40.95 30.78
C ARG A 6 -6.53 -39.87 31.17
N ARG A 7 -5.57 -39.60 30.30
CA ARG A 7 -4.78 -38.36 30.36
C ARG A 7 -5.73 -37.21 30.06
N GLN A 8 -6.06 -36.41 31.06
CA GLN A 8 -6.58 -35.06 30.86
C GLN A 8 -5.46 -34.27 30.19
N VAL A 9 -5.61 -33.98 28.90
CA VAL A 9 -4.80 -32.99 28.20
C VAL A 9 -5.47 -31.65 28.43
N ILE A 10 -4.93 -30.86 29.35
CA ILE A 10 -5.21 -29.43 29.39
C ILE A 10 -4.38 -28.84 28.25
N ALA A 11 -5.02 -28.54 27.12
CA ALA A 11 -4.42 -27.71 26.10
C ALA A 11 -4.28 -26.30 26.69
N MET A 12 -3.08 -25.98 27.18
CA MET A 12 -2.71 -24.59 27.42
C MET A 12 -2.60 -23.94 26.04
N ILE A 13 -3.62 -23.17 25.66
CA ILE A 13 -3.49 -22.19 24.59
C ILE A 13 -2.58 -21.11 25.18
N PRO A 14 -1.33 -20.91 24.69
CA PRO A 14 -0.62 -19.71 25.05
C PRO A 14 -1.45 -18.55 24.51
N SER A 15 -2.07 -17.79 25.41
CA SER A 15 -2.60 -16.48 25.11
C SER A 15 -1.39 -15.61 24.73
N SER A 16 -1.01 -15.68 23.45
CA SER A 16 -0.29 -14.61 22.80
C SER A 16 -1.24 -13.43 22.86
N THR A 17 -1.09 -12.60 23.89
CA THR A 17 -1.65 -11.25 23.91
C THR A 17 -0.99 -10.52 22.76
N VAL A 18 -1.57 -10.64 21.58
CA VAL A 18 -1.30 -9.74 20.47
C VAL A 18 -1.76 -8.39 21.00
N LEU A 19 -0.79 -7.54 21.34
CA LEU A 19 -1.02 -6.13 21.60
C LEU A 19 -1.44 -5.50 20.27
N LEU A 20 -2.63 -5.86 19.78
CA LEU A 20 -3.29 -5.17 18.70
C LEU A 20 -3.63 -3.81 19.27
N CYS A 21 -2.83 -2.81 18.89
CA CYS A 21 -3.13 -1.43 19.21
C CYS A 21 -4.58 -1.17 18.76
N PRO A 22 -5.50 -0.72 19.64
CA PRO A 22 -6.90 -0.56 19.29
C PRO A 22 -7.12 0.34 18.06
N ALA A 23 -6.18 1.23 17.77
CA ALA A 23 -6.17 2.06 16.56
C ALA A 23 -6.07 1.23 15.26
N ILE A 24 -5.18 0.24 15.21
CA ILE A 24 -4.96 -0.62 14.03
C ILE A 24 -6.19 -1.51 13.79
N LEU A 25 -6.77 -2.05 14.87
CA LEU A 25 -7.96 -2.90 14.77
C LEU A 25 -9.19 -2.10 14.29
N ASN A 26 -9.37 -0.86 14.77
CA ASN A 26 -10.47 0.02 14.33
C ASN A 26 -10.28 0.52 12.89
N ALA A 27 -9.05 0.74 12.45
CA ALA A 27 -8.76 1.09 11.06
C ALA A 27 -9.14 -0.05 10.11
N GLN A 28 -8.85 -1.30 10.49
CA GLN A 28 -9.20 -2.48 9.69
C GLN A 28 -10.71 -2.68 9.53
N THR A 29 -11.51 -2.42 10.57
CA THR A 29 -12.97 -2.62 10.52
C THR A 29 -13.71 -1.56 9.70
N ASN A 30 -13.24 -0.30 9.74
CA ASN A 30 -13.88 0.78 8.97
C ASN A 30 -13.60 0.63 7.47
N ILE A 31 -12.36 0.30 7.10
CA ILE A 31 -11.98 0.08 5.69
C ILE A 31 -12.78 -1.10 5.09
N ALA A 32 -12.94 -2.21 5.81
CA ALA A 32 -13.65 -3.38 5.28
C ALA A 32 -15.13 -3.12 4.95
N THR A 33 -15.79 -2.22 5.69
CA THR A 33 -17.22 -1.92 5.48
C THR A 33 -17.42 -0.91 4.35
N GLU A 34 -16.56 0.10 4.25
CA GLU A 34 -16.65 1.14 3.22
C GLU A 34 -16.21 0.66 1.82
N TRP A 35 -15.43 -0.44 1.76
CA TRP A 35 -14.77 -0.91 0.54
C TRP A 35 -15.33 -2.24 0.00
N ALA A 36 -16.54 -2.65 0.42
CA ALA A 36 -17.10 -3.95 0.04
C ALA A 36 -17.39 -4.12 -1.47
N ASP A 37 -17.69 -3.03 -2.18
CA ASP A 37 -18.16 -3.05 -3.59
C ASP A 37 -17.29 -2.19 -4.54
N ILE A 38 -16.05 -1.89 -4.16
CA ILE A 38 -15.18 -1.04 -4.98
C ILE A 38 -14.57 -1.83 -6.15
N PRO A 39 -14.25 -1.17 -7.30
CA PRO A 39 -13.54 -1.82 -8.39
C PRO A 39 -12.20 -2.41 -7.93
N THR A 40 -11.89 -3.64 -8.38
CA THR A 40 -10.62 -4.30 -8.02
C THR A 40 -9.51 -4.12 -9.07
N THR A 41 -9.82 -3.44 -10.17
CA THR A 41 -8.94 -3.25 -11.32
C THR A 41 -8.35 -1.85 -11.39
N ALA A 42 -8.84 -0.90 -10.58
CA ALA A 42 -8.37 0.47 -10.54
C ALA A 42 -8.27 0.95 -9.08
N PRO A 43 -7.32 1.85 -8.77
CA PRO A 43 -7.23 2.48 -7.46
C PRO A 43 -8.45 3.36 -7.18
N ILE A 44 -8.64 3.69 -5.92
CA ILE A 44 -9.63 4.65 -5.43
C ILE A 44 -9.01 5.50 -4.31
N GLY A 45 -9.65 6.62 -3.97
CA GLY A 45 -9.26 7.46 -2.82
C GLY A 45 -8.08 8.40 -3.10
N GLU A 46 -7.56 8.41 -4.32
CA GLU A 46 -6.58 9.37 -4.79
C GLU A 46 -7.13 10.79 -4.80
N LYS A 47 -6.25 11.77 -4.62
CA LYS A 47 -6.58 13.19 -4.77
C LYS A 47 -6.76 13.56 -6.23
N ASN A 48 -5.84 13.09 -7.07
CA ASN A 48 -5.83 13.31 -8.52
C ASN A 48 -5.46 12.01 -9.23
N LEU A 49 -6.08 11.79 -10.38
CA LEU A 49 -5.69 10.78 -11.35
C LEU A 49 -5.14 11.48 -12.59
N ILE A 50 -3.89 11.18 -12.96
CA ILE A 50 -3.21 11.73 -14.13
C ILE A 50 -3.00 10.60 -15.13
N GLU A 51 -3.60 10.72 -16.31
CA GLU A 51 -3.38 9.77 -17.40
C GLU A 51 -2.21 10.23 -18.27
N VAL A 52 -1.26 9.34 -18.51
CA VAL A 52 -0.11 9.59 -19.40
C VAL A 52 -0.01 8.50 -20.46
N PRO A 53 0.57 8.79 -21.65
CA PRO A 53 0.89 7.75 -22.63
C PRO A 53 1.86 6.70 -22.07
N ALA A 54 1.96 5.56 -22.76
CA ALA A 54 2.99 4.56 -22.45
C ALA A 54 4.41 5.13 -22.66
N GLY A 55 5.37 4.66 -21.86
CA GLY A 55 6.77 5.08 -21.90
C GLY A 55 7.12 6.21 -20.92
N PRO A 56 8.23 6.93 -21.16
CA PRO A 56 8.69 7.98 -20.26
C PRO A 56 7.67 9.10 -20.10
N ALA A 57 7.54 9.62 -18.88
CA ALA A 57 6.61 10.70 -18.56
C ALA A 57 7.18 11.64 -17.49
N GLU A 58 6.82 12.92 -17.57
CA GLU A 58 7.14 13.93 -16.56
C GLU A 58 5.84 14.44 -15.93
N ILE A 59 5.77 14.41 -14.60
CA ILE A 59 4.55 14.71 -13.84
C ILE A 59 4.86 15.77 -12.79
N ASP A 60 4.22 16.93 -12.91
CA ASP A 60 4.24 17.97 -11.89
C ASP A 60 3.26 17.61 -10.75
N VAL A 61 3.79 17.47 -9.54
CA VAL A 61 3.03 17.18 -8.32
C VAL A 61 3.17 18.29 -7.27
N THR A 62 3.59 19.49 -7.69
CA THR A 62 3.83 20.65 -6.81
C THR A 62 2.63 20.99 -5.93
N ALA A 63 1.41 20.82 -6.43
CA ALA A 63 0.19 21.12 -5.69
C ALA A 63 -0.21 20.05 -4.67
N LEU A 64 0.50 18.93 -4.58
CA LEU A 64 0.18 17.82 -3.70
C LEU A 64 0.48 18.18 -2.25
N LEU A 65 -0.52 18.13 -1.36
CA LEU A 65 -0.33 18.45 0.06
C LEU A 65 0.13 17.21 0.85
N PRO A 66 0.77 17.38 2.02
CA PRO A 66 1.12 16.26 2.88
C PRO A 66 -0.11 15.41 3.25
N GLY A 67 0.04 14.09 3.14
CA GLY A 67 -1.01 13.08 3.31
C GLY A 67 -1.84 12.82 2.04
N GLU A 68 -1.70 13.61 0.98
CA GLU A 68 -2.40 13.40 -0.28
C GLU A 68 -1.59 12.48 -1.22
N VAL A 69 -2.31 11.79 -2.10
CA VAL A 69 -1.75 10.90 -3.11
C VAL A 69 -2.26 11.30 -4.48
N THR A 70 -1.34 11.54 -5.41
CA THR A 70 -1.64 11.58 -6.85
C THR A 70 -1.36 10.21 -7.44
N VAL A 71 -2.26 9.71 -8.28
CA VAL A 71 -2.05 8.48 -9.04
C VAL A 71 -1.79 8.81 -10.50
N VAL A 72 -0.75 8.22 -11.05
CA VAL A 72 -0.45 8.23 -12.48
C VAL A 72 -0.93 6.92 -13.09
N ALA A 73 -1.80 6.99 -14.10
CA ALA A 73 -2.25 5.85 -14.89
C ALA A 73 -1.48 5.82 -16.22
N ARG A 74 -0.67 4.79 -16.40
CA ARG A 74 0.18 4.62 -17.58
C ARG A 74 -0.08 3.26 -18.25
N PRO A 75 -0.52 3.22 -19.52
CA PRO A 75 -0.63 1.96 -20.25
C PRO A 75 0.71 1.24 -20.35
N THR A 76 0.70 -0.09 -20.27
CA THR A 76 1.90 -0.93 -20.33
C THR A 76 1.61 -2.26 -21.02
N ASP A 77 2.64 -2.85 -21.62
CA ASP A 77 2.58 -4.21 -22.19
C ASP A 77 3.04 -5.29 -21.20
N ASP A 78 3.40 -4.90 -19.97
CA ASP A 78 3.81 -5.82 -18.92
C ASP A 78 2.61 -6.60 -18.35
N GLU A 79 2.61 -7.92 -18.54
CA GLU A 79 1.53 -8.82 -18.12
C GLU A 79 1.32 -8.86 -16.60
N SER A 80 2.27 -8.40 -15.78
CA SER A 80 2.07 -8.26 -14.34
C SER A 80 0.93 -7.28 -13.98
N TYR A 81 0.54 -6.42 -14.93
CA TYR A 81 -0.57 -5.46 -14.82
C TYR A 81 -1.88 -5.96 -15.49
N ALA A 82 -1.98 -7.23 -15.86
CA ALA A 82 -3.20 -7.78 -16.48
C ALA A 82 -4.44 -7.63 -15.58
N SER A 83 -4.27 -7.78 -14.27
CA SER A 83 -5.34 -7.60 -13.26
C SER A 83 -5.83 -6.15 -13.13
N THR A 84 -5.05 -5.18 -13.62
CA THR A 84 -5.40 -3.75 -13.67
C THR A 84 -5.72 -3.28 -15.09
N GLY A 85 -6.03 -4.21 -16.01
CA GLY A 85 -6.41 -3.88 -17.37
C GLY A 85 -5.26 -3.38 -18.24
N MET A 86 -4.03 -3.84 -17.97
CA MET A 86 -2.80 -3.39 -18.64
C MET A 86 -2.47 -1.90 -18.38
N ILE A 87 -2.90 -1.40 -17.22
CA ILE A 87 -2.57 -0.06 -16.73
C ILE A 87 -1.65 -0.19 -15.52
N GLN A 88 -0.47 0.40 -15.62
CA GLN A 88 0.41 0.64 -14.48
C GLN A 88 -0.10 1.87 -13.73
N TYR A 89 -0.67 1.64 -12.54
CA TYR A 89 -1.03 2.70 -11.61
C TYR A 89 0.14 2.97 -10.67
N ILE A 90 0.62 4.20 -10.63
CA ILE A 90 1.76 4.63 -9.79
C ILE A 90 1.26 5.69 -8.81
N ALA A 91 1.39 5.44 -7.51
CA ALA A 91 1.17 6.44 -6.50
C ALA A 91 2.39 7.35 -6.37
N VAL A 92 2.14 8.65 -6.26
CA VAL A 92 3.04 9.65 -5.71
C VAL A 92 2.37 10.17 -4.44
N HIS A 93 2.86 9.74 -3.29
CA HIS A 93 2.32 10.07 -1.98
C HIS A 93 3.23 11.10 -1.31
N HIS A 94 2.70 12.30 -1.04
CA HIS A 94 3.40 13.29 -0.24
C HIS A 94 3.22 12.91 1.23
N ARG A 95 4.28 12.44 1.88
CA ARG A 95 4.23 11.93 3.24
C ARG A 95 4.00 13.06 4.26
N THR A 96 3.25 12.76 5.31
CA THR A 96 3.13 13.63 6.49
C THR A 96 4.42 13.62 7.31
N ALA A 97 4.60 14.60 8.21
CA ALA A 97 5.76 14.65 9.09
C ALA A 97 5.94 13.39 9.95
N ASP A 98 4.84 12.81 10.44
CA ASP A 98 4.88 11.58 11.23
C ASP A 98 5.31 10.37 10.39
N GLN A 99 4.86 10.30 9.14
CA GLN A 99 5.27 9.25 8.20
C GLN A 99 6.74 9.38 7.78
N ILE A 100 7.23 10.60 7.61
CA ILE A 100 8.66 10.86 7.37
C ILE A 100 9.48 10.36 8.56
N THR A 101 9.08 10.72 9.78
CA THR A 101 9.74 10.29 11.03
C THR A 101 9.71 8.77 11.18
N PHE A 102 8.57 8.14 10.88
CA PHE A 102 8.47 6.68 10.85
C PHE A 102 9.43 6.07 9.82
N GLY A 103 9.51 6.66 8.63
CA GLY A 103 10.37 6.23 7.53
C GLY A 103 11.86 6.28 7.85
N GLU A 104 12.34 7.21 8.69
CA GLU A 104 13.76 7.32 9.06
C GLU A 104 14.38 6.01 9.58
N THR A 105 13.56 5.11 10.14
CA THR A 105 14.00 3.82 10.66
C THR A 105 13.41 2.61 9.94
N ASN A 106 12.37 2.79 9.12
CA ASN A 106 11.60 1.70 8.53
C ASN A 106 11.61 1.71 6.99
N ASP A 107 12.04 2.80 6.35
CA ASP A 107 12.17 2.87 4.90
C ASP A 107 13.18 1.84 4.42
N ARG A 108 12.77 1.03 3.42
CA ARG A 108 13.66 0.06 2.79
C ARG A 108 14.78 0.79 2.05
N ASP A 109 16.02 0.33 2.25
CA ASP A 109 17.19 0.85 1.54
C ASP A 109 16.93 0.99 0.03
N GLY A 110 17.16 2.18 -0.50
CA GLY A 110 17.00 2.50 -1.92
C GLY A 110 15.56 2.66 -2.42
N ALA A 111 14.53 2.51 -1.58
CA ALA A 111 13.13 2.73 -2.01
C ALA A 111 12.75 4.21 -2.11
N ILE A 112 13.44 5.07 -1.36
CA ILE A 112 13.10 6.50 -1.19
C ILE A 112 14.23 7.37 -1.72
N GLN A 113 13.93 8.22 -2.70
CA GLN A 113 14.89 9.23 -3.19
C GLN A 113 14.75 10.57 -2.47
N ASN A 114 13.53 10.90 -2.04
CA ASN A 114 13.25 12.09 -1.24
C ASN A 114 12.34 11.70 -0.07
N PRO A 115 12.72 11.95 1.20
CA PRO A 115 11.91 11.57 2.34
C PRO A 115 10.48 12.14 2.35
N ALA A 116 10.21 13.28 1.70
CA ALA A 116 8.85 13.82 1.64
C ALA A 116 7.92 13.03 0.70
N TYR A 117 8.45 12.16 -0.16
CA TYR A 117 7.67 11.48 -1.19
C TYR A 117 7.89 9.97 -1.20
N PHE A 118 6.80 9.22 -1.20
CA PHE A 118 6.80 7.79 -1.44
C PHE A 118 6.17 7.50 -2.81
N VAL A 119 6.91 6.79 -3.66
CA VAL A 119 6.47 6.45 -5.02
C VAL A 119 6.41 4.94 -5.16
N ALA A 120 5.26 4.39 -5.56
CA ALA A 120 5.06 2.94 -5.64
C ALA A 120 4.02 2.54 -6.69
N ASN A 121 4.15 1.33 -7.25
CA ASN A 121 3.10 0.76 -8.09
C ASN A 121 1.93 0.29 -7.21
N LEU A 122 0.71 0.65 -7.60
CA LEU A 122 -0.54 0.30 -6.91
C LEU A 122 -1.08 -1.06 -7.38
N VAL A 123 -0.21 -2.07 -7.30
CA VAL A 123 -0.52 -3.47 -7.65
C VAL A 123 -0.21 -4.36 -6.45
N CYS A 124 -1.23 -5.05 -5.95
CA CYS A 124 -1.14 -5.92 -4.78
C CYS A 124 -0.26 -7.13 -5.08
N THR A 125 0.73 -7.39 -4.22
CA THR A 125 1.69 -8.49 -4.39
C THR A 125 1.07 -9.88 -4.31
N HIS A 126 -0.15 -10.03 -3.78
CA HIS A 126 -0.82 -11.32 -3.71
C HIS A 126 -1.42 -11.77 -5.06
N ARG A 127 -2.30 -10.95 -5.67
CA ARG A 127 -3.07 -11.34 -6.88
C ARG A 127 -3.06 -10.27 -7.98
N GLY A 128 -2.18 -9.28 -7.86
CA GLY A 128 -2.07 -8.19 -8.83
C GLY A 128 -3.27 -7.24 -8.87
N LYS A 129 -4.19 -7.33 -7.91
CA LYS A 129 -5.35 -6.42 -7.83
C LYS A 129 -4.90 -5.00 -7.51
N ALA A 130 -5.70 -4.02 -7.92
CA ALA A 130 -5.39 -2.63 -7.64
C ALA A 130 -5.32 -2.36 -6.14
N ILE A 131 -4.51 -1.38 -5.78
CA ILE A 131 -4.39 -0.86 -4.42
C ILE A 131 -5.04 0.52 -4.37
N GLY A 132 -5.94 0.75 -3.43
CA GLY A 132 -6.53 2.05 -3.16
C GLY A 132 -5.82 2.80 -2.03
N ILE A 133 -6.21 4.06 -1.85
CA ILE A 133 -5.75 4.97 -0.83
C ILE A 133 -6.82 5.06 0.27
N THR A 134 -6.43 4.76 1.51
CA THR A 134 -7.38 4.56 2.62
C THR A 134 -7.74 5.85 3.37
N GLY A 135 -6.93 6.90 3.24
CA GLY A 135 -7.00 8.10 4.07
C GLY A 135 -6.48 7.91 5.51
N ASN A 136 -6.06 6.70 5.91
CA ASN A 136 -5.40 6.46 7.18
C ASN A 136 -3.89 6.68 7.05
N PRO A 137 -3.28 7.65 7.76
CA PRO A 137 -1.85 7.92 7.66
C PRO A 137 -0.96 6.75 8.14
N GLU A 138 -1.43 5.89 9.04
CA GLU A 138 -0.65 4.71 9.48
C GLU A 138 -0.71 3.55 8.48
N ALA A 139 -1.74 3.55 7.63
CA ALA A 139 -2.02 2.48 6.68
C ALA A 139 -2.54 3.05 5.36
N PRO A 140 -1.77 3.90 4.66
CA PRO A 140 -2.26 4.72 3.56
C PRO A 140 -2.74 3.92 2.36
N PHE A 141 -2.32 2.66 2.23
CA PHE A 141 -2.63 1.82 1.08
C PHE A 141 -3.31 0.51 1.48
N ALA A 142 -4.28 0.09 0.69
CA ALA A 142 -4.92 -1.21 0.88
C ALA A 142 -5.30 -1.84 -0.46
N CYS A 143 -5.17 -3.16 -0.54
CA CYS A 143 -5.70 -3.94 -1.65
C CYS A 143 -7.21 -3.72 -1.73
N THR A 144 -7.70 -3.42 -2.94
CA THR A 144 -9.12 -3.19 -3.23
C THR A 144 -9.94 -4.47 -3.14
N ASP A 145 -9.32 -5.64 -3.32
CA ASP A 145 -9.95 -6.93 -3.04
C ASP A 145 -10.01 -7.16 -1.51
N ARG A 146 -11.20 -6.88 -0.94
CA ARG A 146 -11.50 -6.96 0.51
C ARG A 146 -12.12 -8.29 0.95
N GLY A 147 -12.01 -9.35 0.14
CA GLY A 147 -12.53 -10.67 0.54
C GLY A 147 -11.89 -11.23 1.82
N ASP A 148 -12.57 -12.19 2.46
CA ASP A 148 -12.20 -12.77 3.78
C ASP A 148 -10.79 -13.37 3.86
N ARG A 149 -10.18 -13.74 2.72
CA ARG A 149 -8.80 -14.26 2.63
C ARG A 149 -7.85 -13.31 1.88
N HIS A 150 -8.30 -12.09 1.64
CA HIS A 150 -7.61 -11.05 0.86
C HIS A 150 -7.36 -9.87 1.79
N SER A 151 -7.55 -8.62 1.37
CA SER A 151 -7.46 -7.47 2.28
C SER A 151 -6.05 -7.09 2.75
N THR A 152 -5.02 -7.25 1.92
CA THR A 152 -3.69 -6.71 2.24
C THR A 152 -3.75 -5.22 2.55
N VAL A 153 -3.10 -4.79 3.63
CA VAL A 153 -2.97 -3.39 4.04
C VAL A 153 -1.48 -3.07 4.21
N PHE A 154 -1.06 -1.91 3.71
CA PHE A 154 0.33 -1.48 3.72
C PHE A 154 0.51 -0.20 4.54
N ASP A 155 1.62 -0.12 5.26
CA ASP A 155 2.02 1.08 5.99
C ASP A 155 2.62 2.15 5.05
N ALA A 156 3.09 3.25 5.64
CA ALA A 156 3.63 4.40 4.91
C ALA A 156 4.98 4.14 4.20
N THR A 157 5.63 3.02 4.49
CA THR A 157 6.86 2.55 3.80
C THR A 157 6.54 1.59 2.65
N GLY A 158 5.25 1.24 2.51
CA GLY A 158 4.77 0.24 1.56
C GLY A 158 4.95 -1.20 2.04
N LEU A 159 5.26 -1.43 3.32
CA LEU A 159 5.29 -2.78 3.89
C LEU A 159 3.87 -3.25 4.19
N ALA A 160 3.52 -4.45 3.74
CA ALA A 160 2.27 -5.10 4.09
C ALA A 160 2.28 -5.51 5.56
N ILE A 161 1.45 -4.86 6.37
CA ILE A 161 1.34 -5.09 7.82
C ILE A 161 0.18 -6.01 8.20
N SER A 162 -0.68 -6.36 7.24
CA SER A 162 -1.73 -7.36 7.43
C SER A 162 -2.27 -7.88 6.10
N GLY A 163 -3.00 -9.00 6.17
CA GLY A 163 -3.67 -9.62 5.04
C GLY A 163 -2.79 -10.64 4.31
N ALA A 164 -3.19 -11.02 3.10
CA ALA A 164 -2.58 -12.15 2.37
C ALA A 164 -1.11 -11.95 1.97
N SER A 165 -0.64 -10.70 1.94
CA SER A 165 0.74 -10.37 1.59
C SER A 165 1.58 -9.89 2.77
N GLU A 166 1.17 -10.15 4.01
CA GLU A 166 1.90 -9.66 5.20
C GLU A 166 3.41 -9.97 5.10
N GLY A 167 4.24 -8.94 5.27
CA GLY A 167 5.69 -9.00 5.11
C GLY A 167 6.22 -8.62 3.71
N ASP A 168 5.37 -8.54 2.69
CA ASP A 168 5.76 -8.09 1.36
C ASP A 168 5.78 -6.57 1.25
N TYR A 169 6.66 -6.05 0.39
CA TYR A 169 6.69 -4.62 0.06
C TYR A 169 6.00 -4.34 -1.28
N LEU A 170 5.41 -3.16 -1.39
CA LEU A 170 5.05 -2.58 -2.68
C LEU A 170 6.26 -2.49 -3.60
N SER A 171 6.02 -2.72 -4.89
CA SER A 171 7.04 -2.52 -5.90
C SER A 171 7.21 -1.03 -6.19
N ILE A 172 8.45 -0.61 -6.40
CA ILE A 172 8.82 0.77 -6.69
C ILE A 172 9.11 0.85 -8.19
N PRO A 173 8.45 1.75 -8.95
CA PRO A 173 8.80 1.95 -10.35
C PRO A 173 10.20 2.56 -10.48
N GLU A 174 10.77 2.52 -11.68
CA GLU A 174 11.92 3.37 -11.97
C GLU A 174 11.44 4.82 -12.11
N TYR A 175 11.99 5.70 -11.26
CA TYR A 175 11.63 7.12 -11.25
C TYR A 175 12.83 7.98 -10.85
N GLU A 176 12.76 9.26 -11.15
CA GLU A 176 13.56 10.31 -10.53
C GLU A 176 12.62 11.40 -9.97
N ILE A 177 13.04 12.06 -8.90
CA ILE A 177 12.32 13.20 -8.32
C ILE A 177 13.21 14.43 -8.28
N SER A 178 12.72 15.54 -8.82
CA SER A 178 13.34 16.86 -8.75
C SER A 178 12.52 17.79 -7.86
N VAL A 179 13.19 18.44 -6.91
CA VAL A 179 12.60 19.46 -6.04
C VAL A 179 13.41 20.74 -6.16
N THR A 180 12.91 21.71 -6.93
CA THR A 180 13.63 22.96 -7.25
C THR A 180 12.71 24.16 -7.09
N ASP A 181 13.09 25.15 -6.29
CA ASP A 181 12.35 26.41 -6.11
C ASP A 181 10.85 26.25 -5.81
N GLY A 182 10.50 25.19 -5.06
CA GLY A 182 9.13 24.87 -4.69
C GLY A 182 8.36 24.05 -5.72
N ALA A 183 8.91 23.81 -6.92
CA ALA A 183 8.37 22.86 -7.87
C ALA A 183 8.82 21.43 -7.53
N VAL A 184 7.90 20.48 -7.69
CA VAL A 184 8.13 19.05 -7.47
C VAL A 184 7.70 18.28 -8.71
N VAL A 185 8.67 17.63 -9.34
CA VAL A 185 8.48 16.92 -10.60
C VAL A 185 8.96 15.48 -10.46
N ILE A 186 8.11 14.54 -10.87
CA ILE A 186 8.42 13.10 -10.98
C ILE A 186 8.67 12.77 -12.44
N GLN A 187 9.83 12.17 -12.72
CA GLN A 187 10.15 11.60 -14.01
C GLN A 187 10.02 10.08 -13.92
N LEU A 188 9.21 9.49 -14.78
CA LEU A 188 9.05 8.05 -14.91
C LEU A 188 9.81 7.58 -16.16
N ALA A 189 10.56 6.48 -16.04
CA ALA A 189 11.24 5.84 -17.17
C ALA A 189 10.26 5.02 -18.03
#